data_AF-A0A8X7C0L7-F1
#
_entry.id   AF-A0A8X7C0L7-F1
#
_cell.length_a   1.000
_cell.length_b   1.000
_cell.length_c   1.000
_cell.angle_alpha   90.00
_cell.angle_beta   90.00
_cell.angle_gamma   90.00
#
_symmetry.space_group_name_H-M   'P 1'
#
loop_
_entity.id
_entity.type
_entity.pdbx_description
1 polymer ?
#
loop_
_entity_poly.entity_id
_entity_poly.type
_entity_poly.pdbx_seq_one_letter_code
_entity_poly.pdbx_strand_id
1 'polypeptide(L)'
;MAILIKTHSISFQESLFGTSHVILFLCTILAITQTINSQPVAEIGNSQIVGSKVVANGKPVNQFLSIPYAQPPTGNLRFKKPVPLQSLPSMYRAINTPSACWQHSEYPFPWYDSSPGKNEDCLYLNIWTPDGSSPQK
;
A
#
# COMPACT_ATOMS: atom_id res chain seq x y z
N MET A 1 -48.23 -9.93 67.91
CA MET A 1 -46.92 -9.89 67.25
C MET A 1 -46.76 -11.19 66.47
N ALA A 2 -47.09 -11.16 65.18
CA ALA A 2 -46.86 -12.25 64.23
C ALA A 2 -46.67 -11.56 62.87
N ILE A 3 -45.45 -11.65 62.36
CA ILE A 3 -44.99 -10.97 61.14
C ILE A 3 -45.37 -11.85 59.95
N LEU A 4 -46.13 -11.27 59.03
CA LEU A 4 -46.61 -11.91 57.81
C LEU A 4 -45.54 -11.71 56.71
N ILE A 5 -44.67 -12.71 56.50
CA ILE A 5 -43.66 -12.67 55.43
C ILE A 5 -44.25 -13.34 54.19
N LYS A 6 -44.60 -12.52 53.20
CA LYS A 6 -45.07 -12.93 51.88
C LYS A 6 -43.85 -13.20 51.00
N THR A 7 -43.51 -14.47 50.72
CA THR A 7 -42.48 -14.81 49.74
C THR A 7 -43.09 -14.80 48.34
N HIS A 8 -42.83 -13.73 47.61
CA HIS A 8 -43.23 -13.56 46.22
C HIS A 8 -42.30 -14.41 45.33
N SER A 9 -42.90 -15.26 44.50
CA SER A 9 -42.25 -15.94 43.39
C SER A 9 -41.64 -14.89 42.45
N ILE A 10 -40.32 -14.90 42.29
CA ILE A 10 -39.61 -14.09 41.29
C ILE A 10 -39.69 -14.86 39.98
N SER A 11 -40.60 -14.44 39.10
CA SER A 11 -40.69 -14.91 37.72
C SER A 11 -39.58 -14.27 36.90
N PHE A 12 -38.71 -15.13 36.37
CA PHE A 12 -37.61 -14.88 35.45
C PHE A 12 -38.16 -14.57 34.05
N GLN A 13 -38.45 -13.31 33.73
CA GLN A 13 -38.72 -12.87 32.35
C GLN A 13 -38.38 -11.39 32.17
N GLU A 14 -37.11 -11.08 31.97
CA GLU A 14 -36.65 -9.83 31.34
C GLU A 14 -35.28 -10.15 30.70
N SER A 15 -34.94 -9.49 29.57
CA SER A 15 -33.67 -9.60 28.83
C SER A 15 -33.63 -10.44 27.53
N LEU A 16 -34.64 -10.32 26.66
CA LEU A 16 -34.50 -10.74 25.24
C LEU A 16 -34.63 -9.58 24.23
N PHE A 17 -35.15 -8.41 24.64
CA PHE A 17 -35.37 -7.28 23.73
C PHE A 17 -34.16 -6.34 23.59
N GLY A 18 -33.30 -6.21 24.62
CA GLY A 18 -32.14 -5.30 24.58
C GLY A 18 -30.92 -5.85 23.83
N THR A 19 -30.75 -7.16 23.77
CA THR A 19 -29.59 -7.80 23.14
C THR A 19 -29.67 -7.79 21.62
N SER A 20 -30.88 -7.87 21.04
CA SER A 20 -31.09 -7.85 19.59
C SER A 20 -30.65 -6.52 18.96
N HIS A 21 -31.02 -5.38 19.55
CA HIS A 21 -30.64 -4.07 19.01
C HIS A 21 -29.15 -3.78 19.22
N VAL A 22 -28.57 -4.22 20.34
CA VAL A 22 -27.12 -4.11 20.58
C VAL A 22 -26.34 -4.99 19.60
N ILE A 23 -26.78 -6.22 19.33
CA ILE A 23 -26.16 -7.12 18.35
C ILE A 23 -26.33 -6.58 16.93
N LEU A 24 -27.50 -6.06 16.56
CA LEU A 24 -27.74 -5.47 15.24
C LEU A 24 -26.86 -4.23 15.02
N PHE A 25 -26.70 -3.39 16.03
CA PHE A 25 -25.84 -2.21 16.00
C PHE A 25 -24.35 -2.58 15.99
N LEU A 26 -23.95 -3.66 16.67
CA LEU A 26 -22.58 -4.20 16.60
C LEU A 26 -22.28 -4.82 15.24
N CYS A 27 -23.26 -5.51 14.62
CA CYS A 27 -23.15 -6.09 13.28
C CYS A 27 -23.10 -5.03 12.18
N THR A 28 -23.81 -3.90 12.31
CA THR A 28 -23.69 -2.78 11.36
C THR A 28 -22.35 -2.07 11.49
N ILE A 29 -21.81 -1.92 12.72
CA ILE A 29 -20.46 -1.39 12.93
C ILE A 29 -19.38 -2.34 12.37
N LEU A 30 -19.54 -3.67 12.50
CA LEU A 30 -18.66 -4.65 11.84
C LEU A 30 -18.79 -4.63 10.30
N ALA A 31 -19.99 -4.43 9.75
CA ALA A 31 -20.18 -4.37 8.28
C ALA A 31 -19.58 -3.11 7.64
N ILE A 32 -19.28 -2.06 8.42
CA ILE A 32 -18.53 -0.88 7.97
C ILE A 32 -17.02 -1.17 7.89
N THR A 33 -16.54 -2.32 8.38
CA THR A 33 -15.12 -2.68 8.32
C THR A 33 -14.68 -3.07 6.90
N GLN A 34 -14.18 -2.04 6.21
CA GLN A 34 -13.07 -2.06 5.25
C GLN A 34 -13.28 -2.79 3.91
N THR A 35 -13.66 -2.03 2.88
CA THR A 35 -13.16 -2.28 1.53
C THR A 35 -11.66 -1.99 1.53
N ILE A 36 -10.85 -3.00 1.87
CA ILE A 36 -9.41 -2.93 1.69
C ILE A 36 -9.17 -2.96 0.19
N ASN A 37 -9.01 -1.79 -0.43
CA ASN A 37 -8.47 -1.72 -1.79
C ASN A 37 -7.04 -2.25 -1.72
N SER A 38 -6.88 -3.55 -1.97
CA SER A 38 -5.59 -4.22 -1.82
C SER A 38 -4.62 -3.65 -2.86
N GLN A 39 -3.54 -3.05 -2.36
CA GLN A 39 -2.44 -2.58 -3.20
C GLN A 39 -1.75 -3.81 -3.80
N PRO A 40 -1.25 -3.73 -5.05
CA PRO A 40 -0.48 -4.82 -5.61
C PRO A 40 0.84 -4.96 -4.86
N VAL A 41 1.19 -6.21 -4.54
CA VAL A 41 2.45 -6.54 -3.87
C VAL A 41 3.21 -7.53 -4.74
N ALA A 42 4.48 -7.23 -5.01
CA ALA A 42 5.41 -8.13 -5.67
C ALA A 42 6.54 -8.53 -4.70
N GLU A 43 7.15 -9.68 -4.92
CA GLU A 43 8.25 -10.17 -4.08
C GLU A 43 9.57 -10.09 -4.87
N ILE A 44 10.59 -9.51 -4.24
CA ILE A 44 11.97 -9.51 -4.73
C ILE A 44 12.85 -10.04 -3.60
N GLY A 45 13.26 -11.31 -3.72
CA GLY A 45 13.95 -12.00 -2.62
C GLY A 45 13.06 -12.04 -1.36
N ASN A 46 13.56 -11.48 -0.25
CA ASN A 46 12.82 -11.39 1.01
C ASN A 46 12.08 -10.03 1.20
N SER A 47 12.03 -9.21 0.16
CA SER A 47 11.43 -7.87 0.20
C SER A 47 10.08 -7.85 -0.48
N GLN A 48 9.09 -7.22 0.17
CA GLN A 48 7.79 -6.93 -0.41
C GLN A 48 7.79 -5.55 -1.08
N ILE A 49 7.47 -5.50 -2.35
CA ILE A 49 7.38 -4.28 -3.16
C ILE A 49 5.91 -3.91 -3.30
N VAL A 50 5.52 -2.83 -2.63
CA VAL A 50 4.13 -2.35 -2.60
C VAL A 50 3.95 -1.29 -3.67
N GLY A 51 3.13 -1.58 -4.68
CA GLY A 51 2.80 -0.68 -5.78
C GLY A 51 1.46 0.03 -5.60
N SER A 52 0.90 0.52 -6.71
CA SER A 52 -0.42 1.15 -6.83
C SER A 52 -1.25 0.53 -7.95
N LYS A 53 -2.58 0.55 -7.81
CA LYS A 53 -3.50 0.26 -8.93
C LYS A 53 -3.82 1.55 -9.67
N VAL A 54 -3.65 1.53 -10.99
CA VAL A 54 -3.98 2.66 -11.88
C VAL A 54 -4.85 2.17 -13.05
N VAL A 55 -5.54 3.08 -13.72
CA VAL A 55 -6.29 2.77 -14.96
C VAL A 55 -5.55 3.40 -16.12
N ALA A 56 -5.12 2.57 -17.08
CA ALA A 56 -4.49 3.00 -18.33
C ALA A 56 -5.35 2.54 -19.50
N ASN A 57 -5.78 3.48 -20.35
CA ASN A 57 -6.65 3.20 -21.51
C ASN A 57 -7.91 2.38 -21.15
N GLY A 58 -8.55 2.71 -20.01
CA GLY A 58 -9.73 2.01 -19.52
C GLY A 58 -9.50 0.62 -18.93
N LYS A 59 -8.24 0.17 -18.82
CA LYS A 59 -7.87 -1.14 -18.25
C LYS A 59 -7.16 -0.97 -16.91
N PRO A 60 -7.46 -1.81 -15.90
CA PRO A 60 -6.74 -1.80 -14.64
C PRO A 60 -5.32 -2.34 -14.82
N VAL A 61 -4.35 -1.66 -14.22
CA VAL A 61 -2.91 -1.95 -14.30
C VAL A 61 -2.32 -1.82 -12.90
N ASN A 62 -1.50 -2.79 -12.52
CA ASN A 62 -0.64 -2.71 -11.34
C ASN A 62 0.63 -1.95 -11.73
N GLN A 63 0.95 -0.90 -10.99
CA GLN A 63 2.09 -0.01 -11.20
C GLN A 63 3.05 -0.10 -10.01
N PHE A 64 4.34 -0.23 -10.30
CA PHE A 64 5.42 -0.15 -9.31
C PHE A 64 6.45 0.85 -9.82
N LEU A 65 6.63 1.95 -9.10
CA LEU A 65 7.52 3.05 -9.50
C LEU A 65 8.77 3.11 -8.61
N SER A 66 9.86 3.61 -9.19
CA SER A 66 11.13 3.87 -8.51
C SER A 66 11.73 2.67 -7.78
N ILE A 67 11.70 1.47 -8.36
CA ILE A 67 12.42 0.34 -7.76
C ILE A 67 13.91 0.52 -8.06
N PRO A 68 14.79 0.65 -7.05
CA PRO A 68 16.22 0.80 -7.30
C PRO A 68 16.79 -0.53 -7.80
N TYR A 69 17.68 -0.48 -8.79
CA TYR A 69 18.35 -1.69 -9.32
C TYR A 69 19.88 -1.68 -9.15
N ALA A 70 20.46 -0.55 -8.74
CA ALA A 70 21.88 -0.41 -8.41
C ALA A 70 22.09 0.63 -7.29
N GLN A 71 23.29 0.68 -6.71
CA GLN A 71 23.69 1.75 -5.80
C GLN A 71 23.75 3.09 -6.55
N PRO A 72 23.47 4.23 -5.88
CA PRO A 72 23.58 5.55 -6.49
C PRO A 72 24.97 5.76 -7.12
N PRO A 73 25.07 6.13 -8.42
CA PRO A 73 26.35 6.27 -9.12
C PRO A 73 27.01 7.63 -8.83
N THR A 74 27.01 8.05 -7.57
CA THR A 74 27.51 9.35 -7.10
C THR A 74 28.86 9.20 -6.40
N GLY A 75 29.58 10.33 -6.22
CA GLY A 75 30.87 10.35 -5.52
C GLY A 75 31.88 9.37 -6.12
N ASN A 76 32.40 8.45 -5.30
CA ASN A 76 33.41 7.46 -5.72
C ASN A 76 32.88 6.40 -6.70
N LEU A 77 31.57 6.30 -6.90
CA LEU A 77 30.94 5.39 -7.86
C LEU A 77 30.68 6.05 -9.22
N ARG A 78 30.87 7.38 -9.33
CA ARG A 78 30.67 8.11 -10.58
C ARG A 78 31.57 7.57 -11.69
N PHE A 79 31.00 7.40 -12.88
CA PHE A 79 31.67 6.86 -14.07
C PHE A 79 32.20 5.42 -13.95
N LYS A 80 31.81 4.69 -12.91
CA LYS A 80 32.10 3.26 -12.77
C LYS A 80 30.90 2.44 -13.24
N LYS A 81 31.13 1.14 -13.45
CA LYS A 81 30.04 0.19 -13.69
C LYS A 81 29.04 0.25 -12.52
N PRO A 82 27.71 0.17 -12.77
CA PRO A 82 26.72 0.11 -11.71
C PRO A 82 27.03 -1.01 -10.71
N VAL A 83 27.00 -0.69 -9.43
CA VAL A 83 27.20 -1.67 -8.36
C VAL A 83 25.83 -2.20 -7.95
N PRO A 84 25.63 -3.53 -7.89
CA PRO A 84 24.36 -4.10 -7.44
C PRO A 84 23.93 -3.59 -6.06
N LEU A 85 22.63 -3.44 -5.85
CA LEU A 85 22.10 -3.20 -4.50
C LEU A 85 22.40 -4.38 -3.58
N GLN A 86 22.75 -4.09 -2.34
CA GLN A 86 22.97 -5.12 -1.33
C GLN A 86 21.65 -5.78 -0.89
N SER A 87 20.63 -4.97 -0.60
CA SER A 87 19.31 -5.44 -0.19
C SER A 87 18.29 -4.32 -0.29
N LEU A 88 17.03 -4.68 -0.52
CA LEU A 88 15.89 -3.80 -0.29
C LEU A 88 15.41 -3.95 1.16
N PRO A 89 14.73 -2.95 1.73
CA PRO A 89 13.99 -3.11 2.98
C PRO A 89 12.98 -4.27 2.88
N SER A 90 12.56 -4.82 4.03
CA SER A 90 11.54 -5.88 4.06
C SER A 90 10.23 -5.46 3.40
N MET A 91 9.90 -4.16 3.46
CA MET A 91 8.81 -3.54 2.72
C MET A 91 9.32 -2.28 2.02
N TYR A 92 9.16 -2.21 0.69
CA TYR A 92 9.52 -1.06 -0.14
C TYR A 92 8.28 -0.51 -0.84
N ARG A 93 7.99 0.78 -0.66
CA ARG A 93 6.85 1.46 -1.32
C ARG A 93 7.27 2.02 -2.68
N ALA A 94 6.91 1.30 -3.73
CA ALA A 94 7.20 1.64 -5.11
C ALA A 94 6.05 2.48 -5.73
N ILE A 95 5.81 3.67 -5.19
CA ILE A 95 4.69 4.54 -5.59
C ILE A 95 5.10 5.96 -6.01
N ASN A 96 6.35 6.33 -5.74
CA ASN A 96 6.87 7.66 -6.04
C ASN A 96 7.53 7.67 -7.41
N THR A 97 7.46 8.79 -8.14
CA THR A 97 8.22 8.98 -9.38
C THR A 97 9.71 9.24 -9.09
N PRO A 98 10.65 8.62 -9.80
CA PRO A 98 12.07 8.82 -9.55
C PRO A 98 12.54 10.12 -10.20
N SER A 99 13.62 10.70 -9.68
CA SER A 99 14.35 11.74 -10.41
C SER A 99 14.89 11.17 -11.72
N ALA A 100 14.84 11.97 -12.79
CA ALA A 100 15.47 11.59 -14.04
C ALA A 100 16.99 11.66 -13.91
N CYS A 101 17.71 10.90 -14.75
CA CYS A 101 19.16 11.04 -14.83
C CYS A 101 19.56 12.42 -15.32
N TRP A 102 20.73 12.87 -14.87
CA TRP A 102 21.34 14.12 -15.31
C TRP A 102 21.44 14.18 -16.84
N GLN A 103 20.76 15.15 -17.43
CA GLN A 103 20.74 15.39 -18.87
C GLN A 103 20.49 16.89 -19.12
N HIS A 104 20.96 17.39 -20.26
CA HIS A 104 20.65 18.75 -20.68
C HIS A 104 19.15 18.84 -20.98
N SER A 105 18.43 19.78 -20.35
CA SER A 105 17.06 20.11 -20.73
C SER A 105 17.12 21.03 -21.95
N GLU A 106 16.63 20.57 -23.10
CA GLU A 106 16.47 21.45 -24.24
C GLU A 106 15.20 22.31 -24.07
N TYR A 107 15.27 23.57 -24.49
CA TYR A 107 14.08 24.39 -24.66
C TYR A 107 13.15 23.72 -25.68
N PRO A 108 11.84 23.54 -25.45
CA PRO A 108 10.99 24.20 -24.45
C PRO A 108 10.48 23.25 -23.36
N PHE A 109 11.31 22.37 -22.79
CA PHE A 109 10.88 21.36 -21.81
C PHE A 109 11.30 21.69 -20.34
N PRO A 110 10.95 22.87 -19.77
CA PRO A 110 11.43 23.29 -18.45
C PRO A 110 10.88 22.43 -17.30
N TRP A 111 9.78 21.69 -17.52
CA TRP A 111 9.22 20.78 -16.51
C TRP A 111 10.14 19.60 -16.20
N TYR A 112 11.13 19.31 -17.04
CA TYR A 112 12.10 18.24 -16.78
C TYR A 112 13.04 18.55 -15.61
N ASP A 113 13.18 19.83 -15.26
CA ASP A 113 13.92 20.31 -14.09
C ASP A 113 13.01 20.44 -12.86
N SER A 114 11.70 20.26 -13.02
CA SER A 114 10.72 20.33 -11.93
C SER A 114 10.54 18.98 -11.23
N SER A 115 10.19 19.02 -9.93
CA SER A 115 10.13 17.88 -9.01
C SER A 115 9.53 16.59 -9.62
N PRO A 116 10.18 15.42 -9.50
CA PRO A 116 11.40 15.13 -8.72
C PRO A 116 12.71 15.61 -9.39
N GLY A 117 12.63 16.28 -10.54
CA GLY A 117 13.76 16.88 -11.24
C GLY A 117 14.80 15.88 -11.72
N LYS A 118 16.03 16.35 -11.88
CA LYS A 118 17.18 15.53 -12.30
C LYS A 118 18.12 15.29 -11.13
N ASN A 119 18.66 14.09 -11.04
CA ASN A 119 19.65 13.71 -10.05
C ASN A 119 20.63 12.70 -10.65
N GLU A 120 21.85 12.62 -10.13
CA GLU A 120 22.77 11.51 -10.47
C GLU A 120 22.34 10.21 -9.76
N ASP A 121 21.65 10.29 -8.64
CA ASP A 121 20.91 9.15 -8.07
C ASP A 121 19.62 8.91 -8.87
N CYS A 122 19.75 8.18 -9.97
CA CYS A 122 18.67 7.94 -10.95
C CYS A 122 18.55 6.49 -11.43
N LEU A 123 19.26 5.54 -10.80
CA LEU A 123 19.28 4.12 -11.21
C LEU A 123 18.06 3.35 -10.66
N TYR A 124 16.88 3.78 -11.12
CA TYR A 124 15.59 3.21 -10.77
C TYR A 124 14.86 2.69 -12.02
N LEU A 125 13.98 1.72 -11.82
CA LEU A 125 13.09 1.20 -12.84
C LEU A 125 11.63 1.30 -12.39
N ASN A 126 10.74 1.28 -13.37
CA ASN A 126 9.30 1.27 -13.17
C ASN A 126 8.73 0.03 -13.87
N ILE A 127 7.76 -0.64 -13.25
CA ILE A 127 7.13 -1.87 -13.73
C ILE A 127 5.62 -1.64 -13.82
N TRP A 128 5.02 -2.07 -14.93
CA TRP A 128 3.58 -2.10 -15.12
C TRP A 128 3.14 -3.48 -15.59
N THR A 129 2.07 -4.00 -15.02
CA THR A 129 1.47 -5.27 -15.44
C THR A 129 -0.05 -5.17 -15.45
N PRO A 130 -0.77 -5.82 -16.39
CA PRO A 130 -2.23 -5.89 -16.33
C PRO A 130 -2.70 -6.42 -14.98
N ASP A 131 -3.83 -5.90 -14.48
CA ASP A 131 -4.43 -6.48 -13.28
C ASP A 131 -4.86 -7.93 -13.54
N GLY A 132 -4.66 -8.81 -12.56
CA GLY A 132 -4.92 -10.25 -12.68
C GLY A 132 -3.84 -11.06 -13.43
N SER A 133 -2.70 -10.47 -13.78
CA SER A 133 -1.56 -11.24 -14.32
C SER A 133 -0.99 -12.19 -13.26
N SER A 134 -0.91 -13.49 -13.55
CA SER A 134 -0.13 -14.42 -12.73
C SER A 134 1.37 -14.34 -13.08
N PRO A 135 2.28 -14.56 -12.12
CA PRO A 135 3.70 -14.74 -12.43
C PRO A 135 3.85 -15.85 -13.48
N GLN A 136 4.46 -15.54 -14.63
CA GLN A 136 4.81 -16.57 -15.61
C GLN A 136 6.11 -17.22 -15.14
N LYS A 137 6.07 -18.55 -14.98
CA LYS A 137 7.17 -19.37 -14.47
C LYS A 137 8.14 -19.74 -15.58
#